data_AF-A0A6N4AEP4-F1
#
_entry.id   AF-A0A6N4AEP4-F1
#
_cell.length_a   1.000
_cell.length_b   1.000
_cell.length_c   1.000
_cell.angle_alpha   90.00
_cell.angle_beta   90.00
_cell.angle_gamma   90.00
#
_symmetry.space_group_name_H-M   'P 1'
#
loop_
_entity.id
_entity.type
_entity.pdbx_description
1 polymer ?
#
loop_
_entity_poly.entity_id
_entity_poly.type
_entity_poly.pdbx_seq_one_letter_code
_entity_poly.pdbx_strand_id
1 'polypeptide(L)' 'MTSEEILNLELMDVDLDNGTVYIKASKNLNRRTLELTPKQMIPIKSYIDEIRPEMLMCQTNKLLLNKLGKPI' A
#
# COMPACT_ATOMS: atom_id res chain seq x y z
N MET A 1 -12.13 5.00 -1.05
CA MET A 1 -11.22 3.84 -0.94
C MET A 1 -11.97 2.76 -0.19
N THR A 2 -12.11 1.57 -0.76
CA THR A 2 -12.72 0.40 -0.10
C THR A 2 -11.64 -0.50 0.50
N SER A 3 -11.99 -1.37 1.45
CA SER A 3 -11.04 -2.32 2.03
C SER A 3 -10.42 -3.25 0.98
N GLU A 4 -11.18 -3.64 -0.04
CA GLU A 4 -10.70 -4.50 -1.13
C GLU A 4 -9.66 -3.78 -2.01
N GLU A 5 -9.84 -2.47 -2.27
CA GLU A 5 -8.83 -1.67 -2.98
C GLU A 5 -7.52 -1.61 -2.18
N ILE A 6 -7.61 -1.47 -0.85
CA ILE A 6 -6.44 -1.43 0.05
C ILE A 6 -5.65 -2.75 0.03
N LEU A 7 -6.35 -3.89 0.12
CA LEU A 7 -5.71 -5.22 0.08
C LEU A 7 -5.03 -5.52 -1.25
N ASN A 8 -5.47 -4.87 -2.33
CA ASN A 8 -4.90 -5.07 -3.65
C ASN A 8 -3.72 -4.16 -3.98
N LEU A 9 -3.36 -3.23 -3.09
CA LEU A 9 -2.21 -2.36 -3.28
C LEU A 9 -0.89 -3.13 -3.28
N GLU A 10 -0.02 -2.75 -4.21
CA GLU A 10 1.38 -3.15 -4.24
C GLU A 10 2.28 -1.97 -3.86
N LEU A 11 3.54 -2.27 -3.54
CA LEU A 11 4.54 -1.25 -3.21
C LEU A 11 4.70 -0.21 -4.33
N MET A 12 4.61 -0.64 -5.59
CA MET A 12 4.74 0.24 -6.76
C MET A 12 3.54 1.16 -6.98
N ASP A 13 2.40 0.84 -6.36
CA ASP A 13 1.19 1.65 -6.48
C ASP A 13 1.23 2.87 -5.53
N VAL A 14 2.21 2.96 -4.63
CA VAL A 14 2.36 4.06 -3.67
C VAL A 14 3.55 4.92 -4.05
N ASP A 15 3.28 6.18 -4.38
CA ASP A 15 4.31 7.18 -4.65
C ASP A 15 4.35 8.19 -3.49
N LEU A 16 5.33 8.02 -2.61
CA LEU A 16 5.51 8.90 -1.46
C LEU A 16 6.20 10.22 -1.81
N ASP A 17 6.86 10.32 -2.97
CA ASP A 17 7.51 11.57 -3.38
C ASP A 17 6.47 12.55 -3.93
N ASN A 18 5.55 12.04 -4.75
CA ASN A 18 4.40 12.81 -5.25
C ASN A 18 3.21 12.79 -4.28
N GLY A 19 3.27 12.00 -3.21
CA GLY A 19 2.19 11.87 -2.23
C GLY A 19 0.91 11.32 -2.85
N THR A 20 1.01 10.30 -3.70
CA THR A 20 -0.16 9.70 -4.38
C THR A 20 -0.21 8.18 -4.25
N VAL A 21 -1.40 7.63 -4.37
CA VAL A 21 -1.64 6.18 -4.46
C VAL A 21 -2.46 5.88 -5.70
N TYR A 22 -1.96 4.97 -6.52
CA TYR A 22 -2.65 4.45 -7.67
C TYR A 22 -3.60 3.32 -7.28
N ILE A 23 -4.88 3.48 -7.57
CA ILE A 23 -5.91 2.46 -7.37
C ILE A 23 -6.19 1.80 -8.71
N LYS A 24 -5.86 0.51 -8.81
CA LYS A 24 -6.16 -0.33 -9.98
C LYS A 24 -7.68 -0.45 -10.16
N ALA A 25 -8.12 -0.60 -11.40
CA ALA A 25 -9.53 -0.80 -11.70
C ALA A 25 -10.02 -2.13 -11.10
N SER A 26 -11.22 -2.12 -10.54
CA SER A 26 -11.92 -3.31 -10.07
C SER A 26 -13.20 -3.52 -10.89
N LYS A 27 -13.92 -4.62 -10.65
CA LYS A 27 -15.17 -4.94 -11.38
C LYS A 27 -16.20 -3.80 -11.36
N ASN A 28 -16.19 -2.99 -10.30
CA ASN A 28 -17.20 -1.96 -10.06
C ASN A 28 -16.64 -0.52 -10.03
N LEU A 29 -15.32 -0.35 -10.05
CA LEU A 29 -14.68 0.96 -9.89
C LEU A 29 -13.57 1.16 -10.92
N ASN A 30 -13.55 2.35 -11.52
CA ASN A 30 -12.52 2.74 -12.47
C ASN A 30 -11.18 3.00 -11.76
N ARG A 31 -10.08 2.81 -12.50
CA ARG A 31 -8.75 3.22 -12.04
C ARG A 31 -8.70 4.71 -11.74
N ARG A 32 -7.99 5.09 -10.69
CA ARG A 32 -7.79 6.49 -10.30
C ARG A 32 -6.55 6.63 -9.44
N THR A 33 -5.99 7.83 -9.41
CA THR A 33 -4.93 8.20 -8.48
C THR A 33 -5.54 9.03 -7.36
N LEU A 34 -5.21 8.71 -6.12
CA LEU A 34 -5.65 9.45 -4.93
C LEU A 34 -4.46 10.19 -4.35
N GLU A 35 -4.68 11.43 -3.93
CA GLU A 35 -3.68 12.19 -3.18
C GLU A 35 -3.68 11.77 -1.70
N LEU A 36 -2.48 11.58 -1.15
CA LEU A 36 -2.24 11.31 0.26
C LEU A 36 -2.03 12.63 0.99
N THR A 37 -2.67 12.76 2.14
CA THR A 37 -2.35 13.86 3.05
C THR A 37 -1.01 13.60 3.75
N PRO A 38 -0.26 14.64 4.16
CA PRO A 38 1.00 14.46 4.88
C PRO A 38 0.88 13.58 6.14
N LYS A 39 -0.25 13.66 6.84
CA LYS A 39 -0.56 12.83 8.02
C LYS A 39 -0.68 11.34 7.69
N GLN A 40 -1.07 10.99 6.46
CA GLN A 40 -1.12 9.61 5.98
C GLN A 40 0.24 9.16 5.46
N MET A 41 1.02 10.05 4.85
CA MET A 41 2.33 9.71 4.29
C MET A 41 3.33 9.26 5.35
N ILE A 42 3.38 9.95 6.49
CA ILE A 42 4.34 9.64 7.58
C ILE A 42 4.25 8.17 8.04
N PRO A 43 3.08 7.64 8.46
CA PRO A 43 2.99 6.24 8.89
C PRO A 43 3.20 5.25 7.74
N ILE A 44 2.81 5.60 6.51
CA ILE A 44 3.06 4.73 5.34
C ILE A 44 4.56 4.63 5.07
N LYS A 45 5.30 5.75 5.17
CA LYS A 45 6.75 5.78 4.97
C LYS A 45 7.49 4.92 5.99
N SER A 46 7.24 5.15 7.28
CA SER A 46 7.85 4.33 8.36
C SER A 46 7.46 2.85 8.22
N TYR A 47 6.22 2.55 7.83
CA TYR A 47 5.82 1.16 7.58
C TYR A 47 6.61 0.52 6.42
N ILE A 48 6.71 1.19 5.26
CA ILE A 48 7.38 0.62 4.07
C ILE A 48 8.89 0.46 4.29
N ASP A 49 9.53 1.44 4.93
CA ASP A 49 10.99 1.50 5.05
C ASP A 49 11.53 0.74 6.26
N GLU A 50 10.83 0.78 7.39
CA GLU A 50 11.36 0.29 8.68
C GLU A 50 10.66 -1.02 9.09
N ILE A 51 9.34 -1.00 9.19
CA ILE A 51 8.58 -2.10 9.82
C ILE A 51 8.39 -3.29 8.87
N ARG A 52 7.97 -3.03 7.63
CA ARG A 52 7.63 -4.07 6.65
C ARG A 52 8.83 -4.97 6.30
N PRO A 53 10.06 -4.45 6.08
CA PRO A 53 11.22 -5.30 5.79
C PRO A 53 11.56 -6.25 6.94
N GLU A 54 11.44 -5.80 8.20
CA GLU A 54 11.66 -6.63 9.38
C GLU A 54 10.61 -7.73 9.55
N MET A 55 9.37 -7.44 9.15
CA MET A 55 8.26 -8.41 9.20
C MET A 55 8.22 -9.36 8.00
N LEU A 56 8.99 -9.12 6.94
CA LEU A 56 8.84 -9.84 5.67
C LEU A 56 9.34 -11.28 5.76
N MET A 57 8.42 -12.25 5.75
CA MET A 57 8.75 -13.68 5.82
C MET A 57 8.76 -14.39 4.45
N CYS A 58 8.35 -13.70 3.39
CA CYS A 58 8.32 -14.22 2.03
C CYS A 58 8.47 -13.10 0.99
N GLN A 59 8.95 -13.42 -0.20
CA GLN A 59 9.00 -12.45 -1.30
C GLN A 59 7.58 -12.11 -1.77
N THR A 60 7.20 -10.84 -1.66
CA THR A 60 5.90 -10.34 -2.15
C THR A 60 5.95 -8.85 -2.45
N ASN A 61 5.20 -8.44 -3.46
CA ASN A 61 5.03 -7.04 -3.88
C ASN A 61 3.83 -6.37 -3.21
N LYS A 62 3.01 -7.12 -2.47
CA LYS A 62 1.85 -6.59 -1.76
C LYS A 62 2.27 -5.57 -0.71
N LEU A 63 1.54 -4.47 -0.61
CA LEU A 63 1.83 -3.42 0.36
C LEU A 63 1.64 -3.95 1.79
N LEU A 64 0.47 -4.53 2.09
CA LEU A 64 0.10 -4.97 3.44
C LEU A 64 0.52 -6.40 3.73
N LEU A 65 1.04 -6.60 4.94
CA LEU A 65 1.34 -7.91 5.51
C LEU A 65 0.42 -8.18 6.72
N ASN A 66 0.14 -9.46 6.97
CA ASN A 66 -0.48 -9.91 8.20
C ASN A 66 0.55 -10.01 9.34
N LYS A 67 0.06 -10.33 10.54
CA LYS A 67 0.87 -10.55 11.74
C LYS A 67 1.93 -11.66 11.62
N LEU A 68 1.83 -12.52 10.60
CA LEU A 68 2.78 -13.60 10.33
C LEU A 68 3.80 -13.21 9.23
N GLY A 69 3.82 -11.95 8.78
CA GLY A 69 4.75 -11.49 7.76
C GLY A 69 4.41 -11.93 6.33
N LYS A 70 3.18 -12.39 6.10
CA LYS A 70 2.68 -12.84 4.80
C LYS A 70 1.69 -11.83 4.21
N PRO A 71 1.58 -11.70 2.89
CA PRO A 71 0.62 -10.79 2.27
C PRO A 71 -0.83 -11.11 2.67
N ILE A 72 -1.66 -10.07 2.78
CA ILE A 72 -3.12 -10.18 2.93
C ILE A 72 -3.80 -10.08 1.56
#